data_AF-A0A9W9F5X8-F1
#
_entry.id   AF-A0A9W9F5X8-F1
#
_cell.length_a   1.000
_cell.length_b   1.000
_cell.length_c   1.000
_cell.angle_alpha   90.00
_cell.angle_beta   90.00
_cell.angle_gamma   90.00
#
_symmetry.space_group_name_H-M   'P 1'
#
loop_
_entity.id
_entity.type
_entity.pdbx_description
1 polymer ?
#
loop_
_entity_poly.entity_id
_entity_poly.type
_entity_poly.pdbx_seq_one_letter_code
_entity_poly.pdbx_strand_id
1 'polypeptide(L)'
;MLNGGPDYLTQSAVKVTRNKVSAQQTGYTLEKLRIRRNWRAFSVEERKAYIDSVLCLQSLPSRTPYELAKGSKARYDDFVATHINQSTIIHRSGLFVAWNRYFIHELELALQNECNYSGDYTGIGEQMPILWKSHPFLTGVIHHYLEMGNTSPNKKVSGFQLETTRPISFHQAPGAVV
;
A
#
# COMPACT_ATOMS: atom_id res chain seq x y z
N MET A 1 2.72 10.14 -9.47
CA MET A 1 4.05 10.73 -9.37
C MET A 1 4.27 11.20 -7.95
N LEU A 2 5.29 10.68 -7.30
CA LEU A 2 5.73 11.17 -5.99
C LEU A 2 6.58 12.44 -6.19
N ASN A 3 6.94 13.12 -5.10
CA ASN A 3 7.55 14.47 -5.12
C ASN A 3 8.82 14.65 -6.00
N GLY A 4 9.42 13.58 -6.54
CA GLY A 4 10.60 13.61 -7.42
C GLY A 4 10.33 13.31 -8.90
N GLY A 5 9.08 13.23 -9.35
CA GLY A 5 8.75 12.92 -10.74
C GLY A 5 8.47 11.43 -11.02
N PRO A 6 8.35 11.01 -12.29
CA PRO A 6 7.84 9.69 -12.65
C PRO A 6 8.84 8.57 -12.40
N ASP A 7 10.14 8.89 -12.46
CA ASP A 7 11.24 7.91 -12.40
C ASP A 7 12.01 7.96 -11.09
N TYR A 8 11.62 8.82 -10.14
CA TYR A 8 12.35 9.05 -8.89
C TYR A 8 12.65 7.76 -8.12
N LEU A 9 11.65 6.88 -7.98
CA LEU A 9 11.82 5.60 -7.29
C LEU A 9 12.79 4.67 -8.04
N THR A 10 12.71 4.62 -9.36
CA THR A 10 13.62 3.82 -10.20
C THR A 10 15.05 4.33 -10.07
N GLN A 11 15.26 5.64 -10.17
CA GLN A 11 16.58 6.27 -10.04
C GLN A 11 17.17 6.03 -8.65
N SER A 12 16.35 6.13 -7.60
CA SER A 12 16.77 5.84 -6.22
C SER A 12 17.17 4.38 -6.03
N ALA A 13 16.37 3.45 -6.58
CA ALA A 13 16.68 2.02 -6.56
C ALA A 13 18.00 1.72 -7.30
N VAL A 14 18.15 2.27 -8.51
CA VAL A 14 19.35 2.13 -9.34
C VAL A 14 20.60 2.67 -8.64
N LYS A 15 20.49 3.81 -7.95
CA LYS A 15 21.60 4.40 -7.18
C LYS A 15 22.06 3.43 -6.09
N VAL A 16 21.14 2.83 -5.34
CA VAL A 16 21.50 1.87 -4.27
C VAL A 16 22.04 0.56 -4.82
N THR A 17 21.53 0.07 -5.96
CA THR A 17 22.06 -1.17 -6.55
C THR A 17 23.43 -0.99 -7.20
N ARG A 18 23.78 0.22 -7.66
CA ARG A 18 25.09 0.53 -8.27
C ARG A 18 26.14 0.96 -7.26
N ASN A 19 25.74 1.60 -6.16
CA ASN A 19 26.69 2.09 -5.17
C ASN A 19 27.33 0.91 -4.42
N LYS A 20 28.66 0.86 -4.43
CA LYS A 20 29.40 0.06 -3.45
C LYS A 20 29.03 0.61 -2.06
N VAL A 21 28.63 -0.26 -1.13
CA VAL A 21 28.34 0.12 0.25
C VAL A 21 29.61 0.71 0.85
N SER A 22 29.67 2.03 0.91
CA SER A 22 30.69 2.78 1.64
C SER A 22 30.28 2.79 3.12
N ALA A 23 31.20 2.40 4.00
CA ALA A 23 30.96 2.17 5.42
C ALA A 23 30.73 3.44 6.26
N GLN A 24 30.36 4.57 5.66
CA GLN A 24 30.19 5.82 6.38
C GLN A 24 28.94 6.56 5.90
N GLN A 25 27.79 6.19 6.47
CA GLN A 25 26.62 7.03 6.44
C GLN A 25 26.69 8.00 7.62
N THR A 26 27.10 9.24 7.35
CA THR A 26 27.05 10.31 8.35
C THR A 26 25.60 10.71 8.60
N GLY A 27 25.16 10.68 9.86
CA GLY A 27 23.80 11.09 10.27
C GLY A 27 22.90 10.01 10.89
N TYR A 28 23.33 8.76 10.96
CA TYR A 28 22.63 7.72 11.72
C TYR A 28 23.03 7.80 13.19
N THR A 29 22.11 8.27 14.04
CA THR A 29 22.26 8.19 15.50
C THR A 29 21.25 7.21 16.08
N LEU A 30 21.56 6.60 17.23
CA LEU A 30 20.65 5.68 17.89
C LEU A 30 19.32 6.37 18.23
N GLU A 31 19.33 7.67 18.52
CA GLU A 31 18.09 8.43 18.80
C GLU A 31 17.20 8.61 17.57
N LYS A 32 17.76 8.57 16.35
CA LYS A 32 17.01 8.71 15.09
C LYS A 32 16.63 7.37 14.48
N LEU A 33 17.04 6.26 15.09
CA LEU A 33 16.76 4.92 14.58
C LEU A 33 15.28 4.58 14.78
N ARG A 34 14.56 4.40 13.67
CA ARG A 34 13.18 3.90 13.69
C ARG A 34 13.12 2.39 13.64
N ILE A 35 12.24 1.81 14.46
CA ILE A 35 11.99 0.37 14.51
C ILE A 35 10.75 0.05 13.69
N ARG A 36 10.85 -0.97 12.83
CA ARG A 36 9.69 -1.55 12.15
C ARG A 36 9.26 -2.82 12.88
N ARG A 37 8.00 -2.85 13.34
CA ARG A 37 7.46 -3.98 14.11
C ARG A 37 6.51 -4.82 13.27
N ASN A 38 6.32 -6.08 13.66
CA ASN A 38 5.27 -6.93 13.08
C ASN A 38 3.88 -6.37 13.45
N TRP A 39 2.90 -6.43 12.54
CA TRP A 39 1.52 -5.97 12.77
C TRP A 39 0.86 -6.61 14.01
N ARG A 40 1.17 -7.88 14.28
CA ARG A 40 0.67 -8.59 15.47
C ARG A 40 1.19 -8.00 16.77
N ALA A 41 2.34 -7.33 16.74
CA ALA A 41 2.92 -6.65 17.89
C ALA A 41 2.36 -5.24 18.11
N PHE A 42 1.45 -4.76 17.24
CA PHE A 42 0.78 -3.47 17.44
C PHE A 42 -0.42 -3.65 18.38
N SER A 43 -0.62 -2.68 19.27
CA SER A 43 -1.87 -2.54 20.04
C SER A 43 -3.06 -2.22 19.12
N VAL A 44 -4.27 -2.26 19.65
CA VAL A 44 -5.47 -1.89 18.87
C VAL A 44 -5.41 -0.42 18.46
N GLU A 45 -4.93 0.46 19.35
CA GLU A 45 -4.78 1.89 19.12
C GLU A 45 -3.71 2.17 18.06
N GLU A 46 -2.58 1.46 18.11
CA GLU A 46 -1.52 1.59 17.09
C GLU A 46 -1.99 1.16 15.71
N ARG A 47 -2.74 0.05 15.62
CA ARG A 47 -3.34 -0.41 14.36
C ARG A 47 -4.34 0.62 13.84
N LYS A 48 -5.19 1.16 14.72
CA LYS A 48 -6.14 2.20 14.37
C LYS A 48 -5.45 3.46 13.86
N ALA A 49 -4.41 3.94 14.54
CA ALA A 49 -3.65 5.11 14.13
C ALA A 49 -3.01 4.93 12.73
N TYR A 50 -2.50 3.74 12.44
CA TYR A 50 -1.97 3.41 11.12
C TYR A 50 -3.08 3.43 10.05
N ILE A 51 -4.22 2.78 10.31
CA ILE A 51 -5.37 2.73 9.38
C ILE A 51 -5.92 4.14 9.13
N ASP A 52 -6.11 4.94 10.17
CA ASP A 52 -6.60 6.31 10.06
C ASP A 52 -5.66 7.18 9.20
N SER A 53 -4.35 6.95 9.29
CA SER A 53 -3.35 7.64 8.46
C SER A 53 -3.41 7.19 6.99
N VAL A 54 -3.68 5.92 6.72
CA VAL A 54 -3.89 5.42 5.35
C VAL A 54 -5.19 5.99 4.76
N LEU A 55 -6.27 6.03 5.54
CA LEU A 55 -7.54 6.65 5.13
C LEU A 55 -7.36 8.15 4.86
N CYS A 56 -6.51 8.83 5.62
CA CYS A 56 -6.11 10.21 5.33
C CYS A 56 -5.43 10.33 3.95
N LEU A 57 -4.49 9.46 3.59
CA LEU A 57 -3.90 9.48 2.23
C LEU A 57 -4.95 9.20 1.13
N GLN A 58 -6.00 8.45 1.44
CA GLN A 58 -7.11 8.21 0.52
C GLN A 58 -8.07 9.42 0.39
N SER A 59 -8.04 10.36 1.34
CA SER A 59 -8.87 11.58 1.28
C SER A 59 -8.14 12.80 0.71
N LEU A 60 -6.80 12.83 0.79
CA LEU A 60 -5.99 13.90 0.22
C LEU A 60 -5.99 13.84 -1.32
N PRO A 61 -5.98 14.99 -2.03
CA PRO A 61 -6.03 15.02 -3.49
C PRO A 61 -4.75 14.47 -4.13
N SER A 62 -4.89 13.72 -5.22
CA SER A 62 -3.79 13.22 -6.05
C SER A 62 -2.82 14.35 -6.48
N ARG A 63 -1.52 14.04 -6.51
CA ARG A 63 -0.45 14.89 -7.05
C ARG A 63 -0.05 14.49 -8.47
N THR A 64 -0.46 13.32 -8.95
CA THR A 64 -0.12 12.91 -10.33
C THR A 64 -0.82 13.81 -11.34
N PRO A 65 -0.11 14.38 -12.31
CA PRO A 65 -0.75 15.11 -13.40
C PRO A 65 -1.80 14.26 -14.09
N TYR A 66 -2.96 14.85 -14.35
CA TYR A 66 -4.12 14.16 -14.92
C TYR A 66 -3.79 13.37 -16.20
N GLU A 67 -2.94 13.95 -17.07
CA GLU A 67 -2.53 13.32 -18.34
C GLU A 67 -1.76 12.01 -18.17
N LEU A 68 -1.15 11.79 -17.01
CA LEU A 68 -0.33 10.61 -16.74
C LEU A 68 -1.09 9.52 -16.00
N ALA A 69 -2.14 9.88 -15.25
CA ALA A 69 -2.99 8.94 -14.56
C ALA A 69 -4.39 9.53 -14.34
N LYS A 70 -5.24 9.47 -15.37
CA LYS A 70 -6.61 10.00 -15.35
C LYS A 70 -7.48 9.43 -14.22
N GLY A 71 -7.17 8.23 -13.76
CA GLY A 71 -7.86 7.55 -12.66
C GLY A 71 -7.34 7.90 -11.25
N SER A 72 -6.24 8.65 -11.14
CA SER A 72 -5.62 8.99 -9.85
C SER A 72 -6.36 10.15 -9.20
N LYS A 73 -7.13 9.88 -8.15
CA LYS A 73 -7.97 10.89 -7.46
C LYS A 73 -7.41 11.24 -6.09
N ALA A 74 -6.85 10.27 -5.39
CA ALA A 74 -6.30 10.44 -4.05
C ALA A 74 -4.76 10.40 -4.01
N ARG A 75 -4.15 10.88 -2.93
CA ARG A 75 -2.70 10.75 -2.71
C ARG A 75 -2.26 9.30 -2.71
N TYR A 76 -3.09 8.43 -2.15
CA TYR A 76 -2.87 6.98 -2.17
C TYR A 76 -2.83 6.42 -3.60
N ASP A 77 -3.68 6.92 -4.52
CA ASP A 77 -3.70 6.47 -5.91
C ASP A 77 -2.40 6.81 -6.65
N ASP A 78 -1.66 7.83 -6.23
CA ASP A 78 -0.36 8.17 -6.84
C ASP A 78 0.69 7.06 -6.63
N PHE A 79 0.63 6.38 -5.47
CA PHE A 79 1.47 5.22 -5.17
C PHE A 79 1.07 4.00 -6.03
N VAL A 80 -0.23 3.83 -6.24
CA VAL A 80 -0.77 2.77 -7.10
C VAL A 80 -0.38 3.01 -8.56
N ALA A 81 -0.61 4.22 -9.06
CA ALA A 81 -0.30 4.65 -10.41
C ALA A 81 1.21 4.49 -10.71
N THR A 82 2.09 4.88 -9.78
CA THR A 82 3.53 4.70 -10.00
C THR A 82 3.96 3.23 -10.00
N HIS A 83 3.34 2.38 -9.17
CA HIS A 83 3.63 0.95 -9.16
C HIS A 83 3.16 0.29 -10.46
N ILE A 84 1.94 0.59 -10.92
CA ILE A 84 1.41 0.11 -12.21
C ILE A 84 2.34 0.55 -13.35
N ASN A 85 2.68 1.84 -13.42
CA ASN A 85 3.48 2.40 -14.50
C ASN A 85 4.87 1.75 -14.63
N GLN A 86 5.48 1.36 -13.50
CA GLN A 86 6.82 0.77 -13.49
C GLN A 86 6.82 -0.76 -13.34
N SER A 87 5.66 -1.42 -13.33
CA SER A 87 5.54 -2.84 -13.00
C SER A 87 6.42 -3.76 -13.85
N THR A 88 6.62 -3.43 -15.13
CA THR A 88 7.42 -4.23 -16.09
C THR A 88 8.93 -4.17 -15.84
N ILE A 89 9.42 -3.11 -15.18
CA ILE A 89 10.85 -2.92 -14.91
C ILE A 89 11.23 -3.21 -13.45
N ILE A 90 10.27 -3.20 -12.52
CA ILE A 90 10.50 -3.44 -11.09
C ILE A 90 10.27 -4.90 -10.68
N HIS A 91 9.46 -5.66 -11.42
CA HIS A 91 9.23 -7.08 -11.15
C HIS A 91 10.13 -7.95 -12.01
N ARG A 92 10.61 -9.07 -11.45
CA ARG A 92 11.53 -10.00 -12.13
C ARG A 92 12.83 -9.33 -12.63
N SER A 93 13.26 -8.28 -11.94
CA SER A 93 14.49 -7.55 -12.24
C SER A 93 15.38 -7.40 -11.00
N GLY A 94 16.64 -7.03 -11.20
CA GLY A 94 17.57 -6.72 -10.11
C GLY A 94 17.16 -5.50 -9.28
N LEU A 95 16.16 -4.73 -9.71
CA LEU A 95 15.65 -3.57 -8.97
C LEU A 95 14.60 -3.92 -7.94
N PHE A 96 14.01 -5.12 -7.98
CA PHE A 96 12.85 -5.49 -7.16
C PHE A 96 13.01 -5.13 -5.68
N VAL A 97 14.10 -5.58 -5.05
CA VAL A 97 14.31 -5.37 -3.61
C VAL A 97 14.57 -3.90 -3.27
N ALA A 98 15.42 -3.23 -4.05
CA ALA A 98 15.77 -1.83 -3.79
C ALA A 98 14.59 -0.90 -4.03
N TRP A 99 13.86 -1.11 -5.12
CA TRP A 99 12.69 -0.31 -5.47
C TRP A 99 11.57 -0.44 -4.45
N ASN A 100 11.22 -1.67 -4.04
CA ASN A 100 10.17 -1.88 -3.04
C ASN A 100 10.54 -1.29 -1.67
N ARG A 101 11.84 -1.33 -1.30
CA ARG A 101 12.32 -0.68 -0.07
C ARG A 101 12.08 0.83 -0.10
N TYR A 102 12.43 1.50 -1.20
CA TYR A 102 12.19 2.94 -1.36
C TYR A 102 10.70 3.27 -1.46
N PHE A 103 9.93 2.48 -2.21
CA PHE A 103 8.48 2.67 -2.33
C PHE A 103 7.80 2.68 -0.95
N ILE A 104 8.13 1.68 -0.12
CA ILE A 104 7.62 1.59 1.25
C ILE A 104 8.09 2.76 2.12
N HIS A 105 9.35 3.18 1.98
CA HIS A 105 9.89 4.31 2.74
C HIS A 105 9.18 5.63 2.39
N GLU A 106 8.95 5.90 1.10
CA GLU A 106 8.22 7.10 0.67
C GLU A 106 6.75 7.07 1.12
N LEU A 107 6.13 5.89 1.18
CA LEU A 107 4.79 5.75 1.76
C LEU A 107 4.79 6.05 3.27
N GLU A 108 5.77 5.53 4.01
CA GLU A 108 5.96 5.84 5.43
C GLU A 108 6.13 7.35 5.66
N LEU A 109 6.94 8.02 4.83
CA LEU A 109 7.12 9.47 4.88
C LEU A 109 5.84 10.23 4.53
N ALA A 110 5.03 9.76 3.58
CA ALA A 110 3.75 10.38 3.28
C ALA A 110 2.76 10.28 4.46
N LEU A 111 2.68 9.12 5.12
CA LEU A 111 1.87 8.98 6.33
C LEU A 111 2.33 9.94 7.43
N GLN A 112 3.64 10.11 7.61
CA GLN A 112 4.21 11.00 8.62
C GLN A 112 3.97 12.47 8.30
N ASN A 113 4.34 12.90 7.08
CA ASN A 113 4.40 14.31 6.71
C ASN A 113 3.06 14.88 6.25
N GLU A 114 2.17 14.05 5.70
CA GLU A 114 0.88 14.49 5.14
C GLU A 114 -0.30 14.11 6.06
N CYS A 115 -0.13 13.10 6.91
CA CYS A 115 -1.19 12.56 7.76
C CYS A 115 -0.81 12.46 9.25
N ASN A 116 0.30 13.08 9.67
CA ASN A 116 0.76 13.15 11.06
C ASN A 116 0.90 11.80 11.78
N TYR A 117 1.20 10.72 11.03
CA TYR A 117 1.45 9.42 11.63
C TYR A 117 2.76 9.43 12.42
N SER A 118 2.70 9.23 13.74
CA SER A 118 3.89 9.18 14.61
C SER A 118 4.30 7.78 15.03
N GLY A 119 3.49 6.77 14.72
CA GLY A 119 3.71 5.38 15.13
C GLY A 119 4.83 4.66 14.38
N ASP A 120 5.11 3.44 14.79
CA ASP A 120 6.04 2.55 14.09
C ASP A 120 5.45 2.05 12.78
N TYR A 121 6.31 1.74 11.81
CA TYR A 121 5.87 1.20 10.54
C TYR A 121 5.91 -0.34 10.57
N THR A 122 5.04 -1.00 9.81
CA THR A 122 4.97 -2.47 9.85
C THR A 122 6.19 -3.10 9.13
N GLY A 123 6.40 -4.41 9.29
CA GLY A 123 7.43 -5.14 8.54
C GLY A 123 7.11 -5.24 7.03
N ILE A 124 8.16 -5.28 6.19
CA ILE A 124 8.09 -5.28 4.71
C ILE A 124 7.17 -6.35 4.09
N GLY A 125 6.89 -7.46 4.79
CA GLY A 125 6.05 -8.56 4.28
C GLY A 125 4.54 -8.36 4.46
N GLU A 126 4.12 -7.38 5.26
CA GLU A 126 2.71 -7.23 5.68
C GLU A 126 2.00 -6.05 5.00
N GLN A 127 2.73 -5.17 4.33
CA GLN A 127 2.14 -4.01 3.64
C GLN A 127 1.49 -4.35 2.31
N MET A 128 2.09 -5.22 1.50
CA MET A 128 1.57 -5.52 0.16
C MET A 128 0.12 -6.03 0.17
N PRO A 129 -0.29 -6.89 1.13
CA PRO A 129 -1.70 -7.25 1.30
C PRO A 129 -2.58 -6.09 1.76
N ILE A 130 -2.11 -5.20 2.63
CA ILE A 130 -2.87 -4.02 3.09
C ILE A 130 -3.07 -3.03 1.93
N LEU A 131 -2.07 -2.91 1.05
CA LEU A 131 -2.10 -2.01 -0.09
C LEU A 131 -3.10 -2.45 -1.17
N TRP A 132 -3.20 -3.76 -1.38
CA TRP A 132 -4.12 -4.39 -2.33
C TRP A 132 -5.54 -4.55 -1.76
N LYS A 133 -5.69 -4.90 -0.48
CA LYS A 133 -7.00 -5.13 0.16
C LYS A 133 -7.81 -3.84 0.39
N SER A 134 -7.18 -2.67 0.35
CA SER A 134 -7.80 -1.35 0.53
C SER A 134 -8.38 -0.74 -0.76
N HIS A 135 -8.30 -1.43 -1.90
CA HIS A 135 -8.92 -0.99 -3.16
C HIS A 135 -10.40 -1.38 -3.25
N PRO A 136 -11.32 -0.43 -3.50
CA PRO A 136 -12.77 -0.70 -3.52
C PRO A 136 -13.20 -1.80 -4.50
N PHE A 137 -12.41 -2.08 -5.55
CA PHE A 137 -12.64 -3.17 -6.49
C PHE A 137 -12.59 -4.60 -5.87
N LEU A 138 -12.14 -4.76 -4.62
CA LEU A 138 -12.04 -6.08 -3.94
C LEU A 138 -12.60 -6.10 -2.51
N THR A 139 -13.32 -5.06 -2.09
CA THR A 139 -13.71 -4.78 -0.69
C THR A 139 -14.96 -5.50 -0.19
N GLY A 140 -15.05 -6.82 -0.34
CA GLY A 140 -15.98 -7.62 0.48
C GLY A 140 -15.47 -7.86 1.90
N VAL A 141 -14.18 -7.63 2.18
CA VAL A 141 -13.47 -8.24 3.31
C VAL A 141 -13.07 -7.23 4.41
N ILE A 142 -13.10 -5.91 4.15
CA ILE A 142 -12.71 -4.91 5.16
C ILE A 142 -13.73 -4.84 6.32
N HIS A 143 -15.02 -5.04 6.05
CA HIS A 143 -16.03 -5.14 7.10
C HIS A 143 -15.75 -6.35 8.03
N HIS A 144 -15.24 -7.44 7.46
CA HIS A 144 -14.97 -8.67 8.18
C HIS A 144 -13.74 -8.57 9.11
N TYR A 145 -12.70 -7.82 8.74
CA TYR A 145 -11.53 -7.63 9.61
C TYR A 145 -11.81 -6.75 10.84
N LEU A 146 -12.78 -5.83 10.77
CA LEU A 146 -13.24 -5.05 11.93
C LEU A 146 -14.14 -5.88 12.85
N GLU A 147 -14.94 -6.80 12.30
CA GLU A 147 -15.82 -7.69 13.07
C GLU A 147 -15.07 -8.82 13.78
N MET A 148 -14.01 -9.39 13.17
CA MET A 148 -13.21 -10.46 13.79
C MET A 148 -12.52 -10.03 15.10
N GLY A 149 -12.37 -8.72 15.35
CA GLY A 149 -11.82 -8.19 16.59
C GLY A 149 -12.86 -8.00 17.72
N ASN A 150 -14.15 -8.18 17.46
CA ASN A 150 -15.21 -7.75 18.37
C ASN A 150 -16.31 -8.80 18.67
N THR A 151 -16.19 -10.04 18.18
CA THR A 151 -17.20 -11.08 18.48
C THR A 151 -16.85 -11.85 19.75
N SER A 152 -17.43 -11.40 20.87
CA SER A 152 -17.78 -12.27 22.00
C SER A 152 -18.80 -13.33 21.53
N PRO A 153 -18.76 -14.59 22.01
CA PRO A 153 -19.45 -15.73 21.37
C PRO A 153 -20.98 -15.72 21.37
N ASN A 154 -21.64 -14.67 21.88
CA ASN A 154 -23.06 -14.72 22.27
C ASN A 154 -23.95 -13.56 21.78
N LYS A 155 -23.68 -12.95 20.62
CA LYS A 155 -24.67 -12.05 19.98
C LYS A 155 -25.13 -12.57 18.62
N LYS A 156 -26.36 -13.07 18.58
CA LYS A 156 -27.13 -13.24 17.35
C LYS A 156 -27.48 -11.84 16.81
N VAL A 157 -27.03 -11.52 15.59
CA VAL A 157 -27.54 -10.37 14.84
C VAL A 157 -28.63 -10.88 13.91
N SER A 158 -29.86 -10.47 14.18
CA SER A 158 -31.02 -10.69 13.33
C SER A 158 -31.11 -9.61 12.25
N GLY A 159 -31.26 -10.02 11.00
CA GLY A 159 -31.78 -9.16 9.93
C GLY A 159 -30.73 -8.66 8.94
N PHE A 160 -30.41 -9.49 7.94
CA PHE A 160 -30.09 -9.01 6.60
C PHE A 160 -30.52 -10.08 5.59
N GLN A 161 -31.64 -9.82 4.90
CA GLN A 161 -32.16 -10.70 3.87
C GLN A 161 -31.31 -10.47 2.59
N LEU A 162 -30.53 -11.48 2.20
CA LEU A 162 -29.86 -11.49 0.90
C LEU A 162 -30.92 -11.77 -0.18
N GLU A 163 -31.33 -10.75 -0.94
CA GLU A 163 -31.96 -10.99 -2.24
C GLU A 163 -30.90 -11.53 -3.21
N THR A 164 -30.92 -12.85 -3.37
CA THR A 164 -30.21 -13.54 -4.43
C THR A 164 -31.07 -13.49 -5.69
N THR A 165 -30.48 -13.14 -6.84
CA THR A 165 -30.72 -13.67 -8.19
C THR A 165 -30.55 -12.61 -9.29
N ARG A 166 -29.39 -12.59 -9.97
CA ARG A 166 -29.26 -12.64 -11.44
C ARG A 166 -27.92 -13.29 -11.81
N PRO A 167 -27.88 -14.35 -12.64
CA PRO A 167 -26.64 -14.96 -13.08
C PRO A 167 -25.98 -14.13 -14.19
N ILE A 168 -24.67 -13.89 -14.07
CA ILE A 168 -23.85 -13.32 -15.14
C ILE A 168 -23.47 -14.46 -16.08
N SER A 169 -23.90 -14.38 -17.34
CA SER A 169 -23.52 -15.32 -18.40
C SER A 169 -22.09 -15.05 -18.88
N PHE A 170 -21.24 -16.07 -18.89
CA PHE A 170 -19.95 -16.04 -19.56
C PHE A 170 -20.15 -16.33 -21.05
N HIS A 171 -19.80 -15.39 -21.93
CA HIS A 171 -19.60 -15.67 -23.35
C HIS A 171 -18.17 -16.18 -23.56
N GLN A 172 -18.08 -17.41 -24.03
CA GLN A 172 -16.85 -18.11 -24.39
C GLN A 172 -16.50 -17.73 -25.83
N ALA A 173 -15.34 -17.09 -26.04
CA ALA A 173 -14.82 -16.81 -27.38
C ALA A 173 -14.14 -18.07 -27.93
N PRO A 174 -14.45 -18.52 -29.16
CA PRO A 174 -13.81 -19.69 -29.76
C PRO A 174 -12.54 -19.31 -30.55
N GLY A 175 -11.51 -20.15 -30.41
CA GLY A 175 -10.52 -20.37 -31.47
C GLY A 175 -9.06 -20.03 -31.13
N ALA A 176 -8.30 -21.05 -30.70
CA ALA A 176 -6.90 -21.22 -31.10
C ALA A 176 -6.58 -22.71 -31.06
N VAL A 177 -6.31 -23.28 -32.24
CA VAL A 177 -5.93 -24.67 -32.49
C VAL A 177 -4.45 -24.67 -32.88
N VAL A 178 -3.73 -25.59 -32.23
CA VAL A 178 -2.31 -26.02 -32.36
C VAL A 178 -1.25 -25.01 -31.93
#